data_AF-A0A2N0TSI3-F1
#
_entry.id   AF-A0A2N0TSI3-F1
#
_cell.length_a   1.000
_cell.length_b   1.000
_cell.length_c   1.000
_cell.angle_alpha   90.00
_cell.angle_beta   90.00
_cell.angle_gamma   90.00
#
_symmetry.space_group_name_H-M   'P 1'
#
loop_
_entity.id
_entity.type
_entity.pdbx_description
1 polymer ?
#
loop_
_entity_poly.entity_id
_entity_poly.type
_entity_poly.pdbx_seq_one_letter_code
_entity_poly.pdbx_strand_id
1 'polypeptide(L)'
;MNNETFGITFQYAICKKYKLSHQISSKRISEDILRKIENSGIIEKLFEKIKPVEFLTFSKKYTSGFVKKCPHNFLLSDGQTFSIRTFGKKNKKFAPKVVGQAGDNTFNHFFGDLAGETIDRENFKTFCLSKVHEILPILIDYALISDETAWIYIDENENLTFKIIPREDLPELTFERKDFSFTKDTVATWNETTTAKYKGKTIIEFQLHTNRSGYKIRLDRENFPSLLMIEKVLNNSVIGDSAEMAICEHFLLDPGVDNDRLKNNSNSLVVSLFKKHYQMNEEELFPYKPVKYGGTAARIRGGNSKSGIDFILEDGKSLSLKTNKNKNAKVCPPEVGQPSPNTFDYYFSGKRWYEGKMNGSKFRKIVLDRVILAELLSEYLKHLNECDYLLWSIYNDGSKIASKLVKKKFFKDWYFTPDELEYSNDFQDKNSVTIRYGKISLGEFQIHSARNSLKFRFHFGNLVSIIDPERN
;
A
#
# COMPACT_ATOMS: atom_id res chain seq x y z
N MET A 1 20.15 -22.15 14.98
CA MET A 1 19.84 -20.69 15.04
C MET A 1 18.33 -20.47 15.00
N ASN A 2 17.73 -19.99 16.08
CA ASN A 2 16.33 -19.53 16.09
C ASN A 2 16.26 -18.16 15.36
N ASN A 3 15.28 -17.99 14.46
CA ASN A 3 15.05 -16.73 13.75
C ASN A 3 14.79 -15.55 14.69
N GLU A 4 14.15 -15.77 15.83
CA GLU A 4 13.88 -14.70 16.80
C GLU A 4 15.19 -14.17 17.42
N THR A 5 16.06 -15.07 17.89
CA THR A 5 17.38 -14.71 18.44
C THR A 5 18.24 -14.04 17.37
N PHE A 6 18.21 -14.53 16.13
CA PHE A 6 18.92 -13.90 15.02
C PHE A 6 18.42 -12.47 14.78
N GLY A 7 17.11 -12.28 14.66
CA GLY A 7 16.50 -10.97 14.41
C GLY A 7 16.73 -9.97 15.53
N ILE A 8 16.71 -10.40 16.79
CA ILE A 8 17.01 -9.51 17.92
C ILE A 8 18.49 -9.19 18.01
N THR A 9 19.37 -10.16 17.78
CA THR A 9 20.83 -9.93 17.78
C THR A 9 21.22 -8.96 16.66
N PHE A 10 20.60 -9.08 15.48
CA PHE A 10 20.82 -8.15 14.37
C PHE A 10 20.40 -6.72 14.71
N GLN A 11 19.21 -6.56 15.30
CA GLN A 11 18.76 -5.25 15.76
C GLN A 11 19.71 -4.67 16.83
N TYR A 12 20.18 -5.49 17.77
CA TYR A 12 21.15 -5.05 18.76
C TYR A 12 22.47 -4.59 18.13
N ALA A 13 23.00 -5.32 17.15
CA ALA A 13 24.23 -4.95 16.44
C ALA A 13 24.10 -3.56 15.78
N ILE A 14 22.94 -3.25 15.19
CA ILE A 14 22.65 -1.91 14.64
C ILE A 14 22.63 -0.86 15.74
N CYS A 15 21.92 -1.11 16.85
CA CYS A 15 21.87 -0.16 17.95
C CYS A 15 23.28 0.11 18.52
N LYS A 16 24.11 -0.92 18.65
CA LYS A 16 25.50 -0.80 19.11
C LYS A 16 26.33 0.05 18.13
N LYS A 17 26.24 -0.21 16.81
CA LYS A 17 26.97 0.53 15.78
C LYS A 17 26.62 2.02 15.75
N TYR A 18 25.34 2.35 15.85
CA TYR A 18 24.81 3.72 15.75
C TYR A 18 24.55 4.38 17.11
N LYS A 19 24.97 3.75 18.22
CA LYS A 19 24.79 4.23 19.60
C LYS A 19 23.33 4.59 19.94
N LEU A 20 22.39 3.78 19.45
CA LEU A 20 20.96 3.98 19.68
C LEU A 20 20.54 3.41 21.05
N SER A 21 19.74 4.17 21.80
CA SER A 21 19.12 3.67 23.02
C SER A 21 18.17 2.51 22.72
N HIS A 22 18.24 1.43 23.50
CA HIS A 22 17.45 0.24 23.29
C HIS A 22 17.08 -0.48 24.59
N GLN A 23 16.03 -1.30 24.54
CA GLN A 23 15.57 -2.12 25.67
C GLN A 23 15.78 -3.62 25.42
N ILE A 24 16.70 -3.98 24.51
CA ILE A 24 17.05 -5.38 24.21
C ILE A 24 17.77 -5.98 25.42
N SER A 25 17.22 -7.06 25.98
CA SER A 25 17.85 -7.83 27.05
C SER A 25 19.04 -8.63 26.53
N SER A 26 20.18 -8.58 27.23
CA SER A 26 21.40 -9.33 26.93
C SER A 26 21.18 -10.84 26.81
N LYS A 27 20.25 -11.40 27.60
CA LYS A 27 19.89 -12.83 27.56
C LYS A 27 19.30 -13.28 26.21
N ARG A 28 18.85 -12.34 25.38
CA ARG A 28 18.28 -12.64 24.05
C ARG A 28 19.30 -12.52 22.92
N ILE A 29 20.51 -12.10 23.24
CA ILE A 29 21.61 -11.88 22.28
C ILE A 29 22.43 -13.17 22.21
N SER A 30 22.82 -13.55 20.99
CA SER A 30 23.80 -14.60 20.78
C SER A 30 25.12 -13.98 20.36
N GLU A 31 26.17 -14.15 21.16
CA GLU A 31 27.51 -13.61 20.88
C GLU A 31 28.09 -14.11 19.56
N ASP A 32 27.91 -15.38 19.23
CA ASP A 32 28.37 -15.95 17.96
C ASP A 32 27.70 -15.28 16.76
N ILE A 33 26.39 -15.02 16.85
CA ILE A 33 25.63 -14.33 15.80
C ILE A 33 26.08 -12.87 15.71
N LEU A 34 26.27 -12.21 16.86
CA LEU A 34 26.72 -10.82 16.93
C LEU A 34 28.07 -10.65 16.22
N ARG A 35 29.06 -11.49 16.55
CA ARG A 35 30.38 -11.49 15.89
C ARG A 35 30.26 -11.72 14.38
N LYS A 36 29.39 -12.65 13.95
CA LYS A 36 29.16 -12.91 12.52
C LYS A 36 28.58 -11.68 11.81
N ILE A 37 27.67 -10.94 12.45
CA ILE A 37 27.12 -9.70 11.88
C ILE A 37 28.19 -8.62 11.80
N GLU A 38 28.91 -8.37 12.90
CA GLU A 38 29.95 -7.35 12.99
C GLU A 38 31.07 -7.58 11.96
N ASN A 39 31.52 -8.82 11.80
CA ASN A 39 32.59 -9.16 10.86
C ASN A 39 32.16 -9.11 9.38
N SER A 40 30.85 -9.13 9.09
CA SER A 40 30.36 -9.16 7.71
C SER A 40 30.34 -7.80 7.01
N GLY A 41 30.43 -6.69 7.76
CA GLY A 41 30.26 -5.33 7.24
C GLY A 41 28.85 -5.05 6.69
N ILE A 42 27.86 -5.91 6.96
CA ILE A 42 26.52 -5.80 6.39
C ILE A 42 25.78 -4.56 6.89
N ILE A 43 26.03 -4.12 8.13
CA ILE A 43 25.33 -2.98 8.72
C ILE A 43 25.73 -1.68 8.01
N GLU A 44 27.00 -1.56 7.67
CA GLU A 44 27.55 -0.44 6.90
C GLU A 44 26.92 -0.39 5.51
N LYS A 45 26.86 -1.53 4.81
CA LYS A 45 26.20 -1.65 3.51
C LYS A 45 24.71 -1.32 3.58
N LEU A 46 24.03 -1.77 4.64
CA LEU A 46 22.60 -1.58 4.81
C LEU A 46 22.21 -0.10 4.98
N PHE A 47 23.09 0.69 5.58
CA PHE A 47 22.84 2.08 5.98
C PHE A 47 23.86 3.05 5.36
N GLU A 48 24.39 2.71 4.20
CA GLU A 48 25.37 3.53 3.48
C GLU A 48 24.78 4.91 3.11
N LYS A 49 23.52 4.91 2.64
CA LYS A 49 22.83 6.13 2.19
C LYS A 49 22.12 6.87 3.31
N ILE A 50 21.45 6.15 4.21
CA ILE A 50 20.55 6.71 5.22
C ILE A 50 20.77 5.98 6.54
N LYS A 51 20.91 6.73 7.63
CA LYS A 51 21.28 6.16 8.94
C LYS A 51 20.05 5.95 9.82
N PRO A 52 20.03 4.91 10.66
CA PRO A 52 19.01 4.76 11.68
C PRO A 52 19.27 5.76 12.81
N VAL A 53 18.22 6.44 13.25
CA VAL A 53 18.27 7.48 14.31
C VAL A 53 17.49 7.09 15.55
N GLU A 54 16.59 6.11 15.46
CA GLU A 54 15.79 5.66 16.60
C GLU A 54 15.49 4.16 16.52
N PHE A 55 15.55 3.47 17.65
CA PHE A 55 15.11 2.08 17.79
C PHE A 55 13.65 2.01 18.23
N LEU A 56 12.79 1.38 17.41
CA LEU A 56 11.33 1.40 17.58
C LEU A 56 10.73 0.10 18.10
N THR A 57 11.42 -1.04 18.02
CA THR A 57 10.82 -2.38 18.24
C THR A 57 10.04 -2.53 19.55
N PHE A 58 10.47 -1.89 20.64
CA PHE A 58 9.79 -1.93 21.94
C PHE A 58 9.07 -0.62 22.30
N SER A 59 9.06 0.36 21.39
CA SER A 59 8.38 1.63 21.59
C SER A 59 6.86 1.48 21.50
N LYS A 60 6.14 2.48 22.02
CA LYS A 60 4.70 2.66 21.81
C LYS A 60 4.39 3.54 20.59
N LYS A 61 5.40 4.00 19.84
CA LYS A 61 5.18 4.72 18.58
C LYS A 61 4.54 3.76 17.56
N TYR A 62 3.63 4.30 16.73
CA TYR A 62 2.92 3.54 15.70
C TYR A 62 2.10 2.34 16.26
N THR A 63 1.67 2.43 17.53
CA THR A 63 0.79 1.45 18.17
C THR A 63 -0.64 1.97 18.26
N SER A 64 -1.58 1.06 18.49
CA SER A 64 -3.01 1.35 18.72
C SER A 64 -3.61 0.30 19.64
N GLY A 65 -4.91 0.39 19.95
CA GLY A 65 -5.62 -0.65 20.70
C GLY A 65 -5.49 -2.06 20.09
N PHE A 66 -5.32 -2.14 18.77
CA PHE A 66 -5.22 -3.39 18.02
C PHE A 66 -3.79 -3.71 17.58
N VAL A 67 -2.90 -2.71 17.52
CA VAL A 67 -1.47 -2.85 17.21
C VAL A 67 -0.67 -2.70 18.50
N LYS A 68 -0.55 -3.76 19.31
CA LYS A 68 0.02 -3.67 20.66
C LYS A 68 1.56 -3.49 20.71
N LYS A 69 2.25 -3.81 19.61
CA LYS A 69 3.72 -3.73 19.46
C LYS A 69 4.04 -2.91 18.22
N CYS A 70 5.08 -2.10 18.29
CA CYS A 70 5.52 -1.31 17.14
C CYS A 70 5.81 -2.23 15.94
N PRO A 71 5.19 -1.97 14.78
CA PRO A 71 5.39 -2.80 13.59
C PRO A 71 6.80 -2.61 12.99
N HIS A 72 7.40 -1.44 13.18
CA HIS A 72 8.71 -1.06 12.67
C HIS A 72 9.85 -1.53 13.59
N ASN A 73 11.08 -1.51 13.10
CA ASN A 73 12.27 -1.77 13.92
C ASN A 73 13.08 -0.49 14.19
N PHE A 74 13.20 0.40 13.21
CA PHE A 74 13.97 1.64 13.32
C PHE A 74 13.26 2.80 12.61
N LEU A 75 13.57 4.02 13.05
CA LEU A 75 13.34 5.26 12.30
C LEU A 75 14.67 5.67 11.65
N LEU A 76 14.61 6.11 10.39
CA LEU A 76 15.75 6.60 9.62
C LEU A 76 15.87 8.13 9.69
N SER A 77 17.04 8.67 9.34
CA SER A 77 17.36 10.10 9.46
C SER A 77 16.51 11.02 8.59
N ASP A 78 15.88 10.48 7.56
CA ASP A 78 14.92 11.18 6.67
C ASP A 78 13.46 11.03 7.14
N GLY A 79 13.23 10.38 8.28
CA GLY A 79 11.90 10.13 8.85
C GLY A 79 11.22 8.86 8.35
N GLN A 80 11.84 8.08 7.47
CA GLN A 80 11.27 6.82 7.00
C GLN A 80 11.35 5.72 8.07
N THR A 81 10.38 4.82 8.04
CA THR A 81 10.35 3.63 8.91
C THR A 81 11.07 2.46 8.25
N PHE A 82 11.81 1.71 9.06
CA PHE A 82 12.63 0.59 8.58
C PHE A 82 12.34 -0.68 9.38
N SER A 83 12.21 -1.82 8.69
CA SER A 83 12.07 -3.12 9.33
C SER A 83 13.08 -4.15 8.86
N ILE A 84 13.36 -5.10 9.74
CA ILE A 84 14.30 -6.19 9.50
C ILE A 84 13.56 -7.51 9.60
N ARG A 85 13.75 -8.33 8.56
CA ARG A 85 13.31 -9.71 8.50
C ARG A 85 14.52 -10.61 8.34
N THR A 86 14.83 -11.39 9.37
CA THR A 86 15.99 -12.28 9.37
C THR A 86 15.58 -13.72 9.13
N PHE A 87 16.36 -14.42 8.31
CA PHE A 87 16.11 -15.82 7.95
C PHE A 87 17.38 -16.65 8.01
N GLY A 88 17.44 -17.59 8.96
CA GLY A 88 18.47 -18.63 8.98
C GLY A 88 18.25 -19.69 7.88
N LYS A 89 19.25 -20.54 7.62
CA LYS A 89 19.20 -21.58 6.56
C LYS A 89 17.94 -22.45 6.58
N LYS A 90 17.57 -22.98 7.76
CA LYS A 90 16.43 -23.91 7.92
C LYS A 90 15.06 -23.25 8.08
N ASN A 91 15.00 -21.93 8.24
CA ASN A 91 13.75 -21.26 8.61
C ASN A 91 12.98 -20.80 7.38
N LYS A 92 11.95 -21.56 7.02
CA LYS A 92 11.14 -21.34 5.81
C LYS A 92 9.89 -20.49 6.02
N LYS A 93 9.53 -20.13 7.25
CA LYS A 93 8.26 -19.45 7.55
C LYS A 93 8.42 -18.26 8.49
N PHE A 94 7.61 -17.23 8.32
CA PHE A 94 7.58 -16.06 9.20
C PHE A 94 6.17 -15.50 9.36
N ALA A 95 5.88 -14.88 10.50
CA ALA A 95 4.59 -14.24 10.78
C ALA A 95 4.74 -12.71 10.73
N PRO A 96 3.87 -11.98 10.00
CA PRO A 96 3.77 -10.53 10.13
C PRO A 96 3.51 -10.14 11.60
N LYS A 97 4.20 -9.10 12.10
CA LYS A 97 4.20 -8.75 13.54
C LYS A 97 2.82 -8.44 14.11
N VAL A 98 1.94 -7.83 13.31
CA VAL A 98 0.64 -7.33 13.74
C VAL A 98 -0.45 -8.39 13.58
N VAL A 99 -0.57 -8.93 12.36
CA VAL A 99 -1.69 -9.78 11.95
C VAL A 99 -1.37 -11.28 11.93
N GLY A 100 -0.09 -11.65 11.94
CA GLY A 100 0.33 -13.05 11.80
C GLY A 100 0.27 -13.87 13.10
N GLN A 101 0.13 -13.22 14.25
CA GLN A 101 -0.03 -13.86 15.57
C GLN A 101 -1.01 -13.04 16.43
N ALA A 102 -2.22 -12.84 15.91
CA ALA A 102 -3.23 -11.99 16.51
C ALA A 102 -4.18 -12.79 17.43
N GLY A 103 -4.58 -12.17 18.55
CA GLY A 103 -5.73 -12.64 19.32
C GLY A 103 -7.04 -12.13 18.72
N ASP A 104 -8.17 -12.58 19.24
CA ASP A 104 -9.50 -12.43 18.63
C ASP A 104 -9.86 -10.99 18.27
N ASN A 105 -9.67 -10.03 19.19
CA ASN A 105 -9.95 -8.61 18.95
C ASN A 105 -9.09 -8.03 17.82
N THR A 106 -7.78 -8.31 17.83
CA THR A 106 -6.86 -7.83 16.79
C THR A 106 -7.18 -8.50 15.44
N PHE A 107 -7.53 -9.78 15.45
CA PHE A 107 -7.85 -10.52 14.24
C PHE A 107 -9.11 -9.96 13.58
N ASN A 108 -10.20 -9.80 14.33
CA ASN A 108 -11.45 -9.23 13.83
C ASN A 108 -11.30 -7.77 13.39
N HIS A 109 -10.45 -6.99 14.04
CA HIS A 109 -10.18 -5.62 13.62
C HIS A 109 -9.55 -5.51 12.22
N PHE A 110 -8.74 -6.50 11.81
CA PHE A 110 -8.05 -6.48 10.51
C PHE A 110 -8.69 -7.35 9.43
N PHE A 111 -9.40 -8.41 9.83
CA PHE A 111 -9.98 -9.39 8.91
C PHE A 111 -11.50 -9.51 9.01
N GLY A 112 -12.14 -8.92 10.03
CA GLY A 112 -13.56 -9.09 10.31
C GLY A 112 -14.47 -8.59 9.19
N ASP A 113 -14.08 -7.52 8.49
CA ASP A 113 -14.84 -7.00 7.34
C ASP A 113 -14.90 -7.98 6.15
N LEU A 114 -14.03 -9.01 6.12
CA LEU A 114 -14.07 -10.08 5.12
C LEU A 114 -15.09 -11.16 5.45
N ALA A 115 -15.60 -11.18 6.69
CA ALA A 115 -16.60 -12.09 7.20
C ALA A 115 -17.94 -11.38 7.39
N GLY A 116 -19.05 -12.11 7.22
CA GLY A 116 -20.40 -11.59 7.53
C GLY A 116 -20.72 -11.62 9.03
N GLU A 117 -19.80 -12.12 9.85
CA GLU A 117 -19.95 -12.38 11.27
C GLU A 117 -18.61 -12.22 12.00
N THR A 118 -18.63 -12.23 13.34
CA THR A 118 -17.41 -12.20 14.13
C THR A 118 -16.65 -13.51 13.96
N ILE A 119 -15.34 -13.41 13.73
CA ILE A 119 -14.45 -14.57 13.57
C ILE A 119 -14.04 -15.04 14.97
N ASP A 120 -14.27 -16.32 15.25
CA ASP A 120 -13.92 -16.99 16.50
C ASP A 120 -13.20 -18.31 16.21
N ARG A 121 -13.10 -19.21 17.19
CA ARG A 121 -12.39 -20.48 17.01
C ARG A 121 -13.19 -21.51 16.22
N GLU A 122 -14.51 -21.39 16.19
CA GLU A 122 -15.42 -22.31 15.52
C GLU A 122 -15.43 -22.05 14.01
N ASN A 123 -15.50 -20.78 13.60
CA ASN A 123 -15.57 -20.41 12.18
C ASN A 123 -14.21 -20.09 11.52
N PHE A 124 -13.11 -19.92 12.28
CA PHE A 124 -11.79 -19.53 11.74
C PHE A 124 -11.30 -20.43 10.60
N LYS A 125 -11.49 -21.75 10.71
CA LYS A 125 -11.06 -22.71 9.68
C LYS A 125 -11.82 -22.47 8.38
N THR A 126 -13.15 -22.39 8.46
CA THR A 126 -14.03 -22.08 7.32
C THR A 126 -13.69 -20.74 6.70
N PHE A 127 -13.45 -19.72 7.53
CA PHE A 127 -13.03 -18.39 7.10
C PHE A 127 -11.72 -18.46 6.29
N CYS A 128 -10.67 -19.12 6.82
CA CYS A 128 -9.39 -19.22 6.11
C CYS A 128 -9.50 -19.98 4.78
N LEU A 129 -10.25 -21.09 4.75
CA LEU A 129 -10.44 -21.90 3.54
C LEU A 129 -11.20 -21.15 2.44
N SER A 130 -12.16 -20.31 2.80
CA SER A 130 -12.98 -19.54 1.85
C SER A 130 -12.33 -18.21 1.44
N LYS A 131 -11.69 -17.51 2.39
CA LYS A 131 -11.22 -16.11 2.24
C LYS A 131 -9.72 -15.95 2.06
N VAL A 132 -8.94 -17.03 1.84
CA VAL A 132 -7.48 -16.96 1.66
C VAL A 132 -7.00 -15.89 0.66
N HIS A 133 -7.74 -15.71 -0.44
CA HIS A 133 -7.44 -14.77 -1.52
C HIS A 133 -7.60 -13.29 -1.09
N GLU A 134 -8.45 -13.02 -0.11
CA GLU A 134 -8.65 -11.69 0.50
C GLU A 134 -7.76 -11.48 1.73
N ILE A 135 -7.42 -12.56 2.46
CA ILE A 135 -6.52 -12.54 3.62
C ILE A 135 -5.06 -12.28 3.20
N LEU A 136 -4.59 -12.91 2.11
CA LEU A 136 -3.19 -12.86 1.68
C LEU A 136 -2.68 -11.43 1.40
N PRO A 137 -3.40 -10.56 0.65
CA PRO A 137 -2.98 -9.17 0.45
C PRO A 137 -2.75 -8.41 1.74
N ILE A 138 -3.63 -8.56 2.73
CA ILE A 138 -3.49 -7.94 4.05
C ILE A 138 -2.24 -8.46 4.75
N LEU A 139 -1.99 -9.76 4.73
CA LEU A 139 -0.79 -10.34 5.36
C LEU A 139 0.51 -9.85 4.73
N ILE A 140 0.58 -9.77 3.39
CA ILE A 140 1.77 -9.28 2.68
C ILE A 140 2.01 -7.81 3.01
N ASP A 141 0.95 -7.02 3.05
CA ASP A 141 1.04 -5.61 3.40
C ASP A 141 1.61 -5.40 4.81
N TYR A 142 1.17 -6.17 5.79
CA TYR A 142 1.71 -6.12 7.15
C TYR A 142 3.09 -6.79 7.29
N ALA A 143 3.46 -7.68 6.37
CA ALA A 143 4.81 -8.25 6.31
C ALA A 143 5.84 -7.15 5.98
N LEU A 144 5.45 -6.24 5.09
CA LEU A 144 6.23 -5.16 4.47
C LEU A 144 5.69 -3.77 4.85
N ILE A 145 5.31 -3.62 6.10
CA ILE A 145 4.58 -2.45 6.59
C ILE A 145 5.42 -1.19 6.73
N SER A 146 6.74 -1.34 6.82
CA SER A 146 7.67 -0.20 6.90
C SER A 146 7.96 0.31 5.51
N ASP A 147 8.32 1.58 5.39
CA ASP A 147 8.69 2.21 4.12
C ASP A 147 9.81 1.42 3.43
N GLU A 148 10.76 0.94 4.23
CA GLU A 148 11.83 0.06 3.80
C GLU A 148 11.87 -1.24 4.62
N THR A 149 12.03 -2.38 3.94
CA THR A 149 12.20 -3.68 4.61
C THR A 149 13.47 -4.39 4.15
N ALA A 150 14.38 -4.64 5.08
CA ALA A 150 15.56 -5.47 4.86
C ALA A 150 15.26 -6.95 5.04
N TRP A 151 15.37 -7.69 3.95
CA TRP A 151 15.28 -9.15 3.89
C TRP A 151 16.69 -9.73 4.07
N ILE A 152 17.02 -10.14 5.29
CA ILE A 152 18.36 -10.59 5.67
C ILE A 152 18.39 -12.10 5.73
N TYR A 153 19.29 -12.74 4.98
CA TYR A 153 19.37 -14.18 4.90
C TYR A 153 20.81 -14.67 4.80
N ILE A 154 20.99 -15.97 5.05
CA ILE A 154 22.24 -16.67 4.83
C ILE A 154 22.15 -17.34 3.46
N ASP A 155 23.06 -17.01 2.55
CA ASP A 155 23.10 -17.60 1.20
C ASP A 155 23.69 -19.03 1.21
N GLU A 156 23.80 -19.62 0.02
CA GLU A 156 24.32 -20.98 -0.19
C GLU A 156 25.79 -21.10 0.27
N ASN A 157 26.57 -20.03 0.13
CA ASN A 157 27.97 -19.91 0.51
C ASN A 157 28.17 -19.53 1.99
N GLU A 158 27.11 -19.60 2.79
CA GLU A 158 27.09 -19.23 4.22
C GLU A 158 27.31 -17.75 4.53
N ASN A 159 27.31 -16.89 3.52
CA ASN A 159 27.47 -15.46 3.69
C ASN A 159 26.17 -14.83 4.19
N LEU A 160 26.34 -13.83 5.05
CA LEU A 160 25.24 -13.00 5.51
C LEU A 160 24.98 -11.92 4.46
N THR A 161 23.79 -11.94 3.85
CA THR A 161 23.42 -11.04 2.76
C THR A 161 22.01 -10.47 2.98
N PHE A 162 21.63 -9.50 2.15
CA PHE A 162 20.32 -8.88 2.24
C PHE A 162 19.76 -8.43 0.88
N LYS A 163 18.45 -8.27 0.84
CA LYS A 163 17.73 -7.49 -0.17
C LYS A 163 16.91 -6.41 0.52
N ILE A 164 16.98 -5.17 0.03
CA ILE A 164 16.03 -4.12 0.40
C ILE A 164 14.79 -4.26 -0.47
N ILE A 165 13.64 -4.17 0.17
CA ILE A 165 12.34 -4.13 -0.47
C ILE A 165 11.68 -2.82 -0.05
N PRO A 166 11.72 -1.80 -0.93
CA PRO A 166 10.94 -0.59 -0.76
C PRO A 166 9.47 -0.92 -0.82
N ARG A 167 8.69 -0.29 0.03
CA ARG A 167 7.24 -0.50 0.08
C ARG A 167 6.53 0.03 -1.14
N GLU A 168 7.05 1.12 -1.72
CA GLU A 168 6.48 1.74 -2.92
C GLU A 168 6.59 0.87 -4.18
N ASP A 169 7.56 -0.05 -4.19
CA ASP A 169 7.74 -1.04 -5.25
C ASP A 169 6.73 -2.18 -5.16
N LEU A 170 5.91 -2.22 -4.11
CA LEU A 170 4.95 -3.30 -3.93
C LEU A 170 3.71 -3.07 -4.79
N PRO A 171 3.42 -3.98 -5.74
CA PRO A 171 2.19 -3.91 -6.50
C PRO A 171 0.98 -4.07 -5.57
N GLU A 172 -0.15 -3.48 -5.97
CA GLU A 172 -1.44 -3.86 -5.36
C GLU A 172 -1.73 -5.32 -5.76
N LEU A 173 -1.65 -6.21 -4.77
CA LEU A 173 -1.79 -7.65 -4.96
C LEU A 173 -3.27 -8.04 -4.86
N THR A 174 -3.78 -8.67 -5.92
CA THR A 174 -5.12 -9.28 -5.97
C THR A 174 -4.98 -10.74 -6.36
N PHE A 175 -5.69 -11.62 -5.66
CA PHE A 175 -5.65 -13.05 -5.93
C PHE A 175 -7.06 -13.59 -6.17
N GLU A 176 -7.19 -14.62 -7.00
CA GLU A 176 -8.45 -15.33 -7.20
C GLU A 176 -8.48 -16.59 -6.35
N ARG A 177 -9.63 -16.88 -5.71
CA ARG A 177 -9.78 -18.06 -4.86
C ARG A 177 -9.46 -19.37 -5.59
N LYS A 178 -9.79 -19.47 -6.89
CA LYS A 178 -9.60 -20.68 -7.70
C LYS A 178 -8.13 -21.09 -7.84
N ASP A 179 -7.20 -20.14 -7.72
CA ASP A 179 -5.77 -20.39 -7.83
C ASP A 179 -5.15 -21.00 -6.54
N PHE A 180 -5.95 -21.12 -5.48
CA PHE A 180 -5.52 -21.68 -4.21
C PHE A 180 -5.96 -23.13 -4.04
N SER A 181 -5.01 -23.94 -3.61
CA SER A 181 -5.26 -25.29 -3.07
C SER A 181 -4.75 -25.40 -1.64
N PHE A 182 -5.24 -26.40 -0.92
CA PHE A 182 -4.90 -26.60 0.49
C PHE A 182 -4.41 -28.02 0.71
N THR A 183 -3.47 -28.19 1.65
CA THR A 183 -3.05 -29.54 2.08
C THR A 183 -4.15 -30.26 2.87
N LYS A 184 -5.02 -29.49 3.53
CA LYS A 184 -6.22 -29.92 4.25
C LYS A 184 -7.30 -28.89 3.90
N ASP A 185 -8.21 -29.27 3.02
CA ASP A 185 -9.16 -28.39 2.32
C ASP A 185 -10.56 -28.39 2.95
N THR A 186 -10.76 -29.16 4.01
CA THR A 186 -12.00 -29.20 4.79
C THR A 186 -11.73 -28.96 6.27
N VAL A 187 -12.74 -28.44 6.99
CA VAL A 187 -12.66 -28.21 8.45
C VAL A 187 -12.33 -29.50 9.21
N ALA A 188 -12.90 -30.63 8.77
CA ALA A 188 -12.71 -31.94 9.39
C ALA A 188 -11.27 -32.47 9.24
N THR A 189 -10.63 -32.25 8.09
CA THR A 189 -9.24 -32.69 7.85
C THR A 189 -8.20 -31.72 8.42
N TRP A 190 -8.58 -30.46 8.64
CA TRP A 190 -7.75 -29.48 9.30
C TRP A 190 -7.70 -29.73 10.81
N ASN A 191 -6.64 -30.37 11.28
CA ASN A 191 -6.35 -30.51 12.71
C ASN A 191 -5.90 -29.16 13.35
N GLU A 192 -4.61 -28.97 13.58
CA GLU A 192 -4.03 -27.70 14.05
C GLU A 192 -3.61 -26.79 12.91
N THR A 193 -3.19 -27.34 11.77
CA THR A 193 -2.61 -26.56 10.68
C THR A 193 -3.06 -27.02 9.31
N THR A 194 -3.23 -26.07 8.39
CA THR A 194 -3.27 -26.30 6.94
C THR A 194 -2.28 -25.37 6.25
N THR A 195 -1.82 -25.79 5.07
CA THR A 195 -0.99 -24.97 4.20
C THR A 195 -1.78 -24.65 2.94
N ALA A 196 -1.86 -23.37 2.61
CA ALA A 196 -2.37 -22.90 1.32
C ALA A 196 -1.22 -22.84 0.31
N LYS A 197 -1.49 -23.36 -0.88
CA LYS A 197 -0.64 -23.24 -2.06
C LYS A 197 -1.32 -22.31 -3.07
N TYR A 198 -0.55 -21.44 -3.71
CA TYR A 198 -1.00 -20.61 -4.82
C TYR A 198 -0.29 -21.08 -6.09
N LYS A 199 -1.05 -21.43 -7.13
CA LYS A 199 -0.53 -22.02 -8.38
C LYS A 199 0.50 -23.14 -8.10
N GLY A 200 0.19 -24.02 -7.14
CA GLY A 200 1.02 -25.17 -6.76
C GLY A 200 2.18 -24.89 -5.78
N LYS A 201 2.51 -23.63 -5.48
CA LYS A 201 3.60 -23.26 -4.55
C LYS A 201 3.06 -22.97 -3.14
N THR A 202 3.71 -23.49 -2.11
CA THR A 202 3.36 -23.22 -0.69
C THR A 202 3.65 -21.77 -0.33
N ILE A 203 2.64 -21.04 0.16
CA ILE A 203 2.76 -19.58 0.37
C ILE A 203 2.29 -19.12 1.75
N ILE A 204 1.30 -19.81 2.31
CA ILE A 204 0.69 -19.48 3.59
C ILE A 204 0.48 -20.75 4.40
N GLU A 205 0.68 -20.63 5.69
CA GLU A 205 0.25 -21.62 6.66
C GLU A 205 -0.67 -20.96 7.68
N PHE A 206 -1.83 -21.57 7.86
CA PHE A 206 -2.78 -21.19 8.89
C PHE A 206 -2.72 -22.22 10.01
N GLN A 207 -2.63 -21.73 11.25
CA GLN A 207 -2.53 -22.56 12.45
C GLN A 207 -3.50 -22.06 13.53
N LEU A 208 -4.30 -22.98 14.05
CA LEU A 208 -5.16 -22.81 15.20
C LEU A 208 -4.69 -23.78 16.30
N HIS A 209 -4.07 -23.24 17.35
CA HIS A 209 -3.57 -24.05 18.45
C HIS A 209 -4.74 -24.52 19.34
N THR A 210 -4.71 -25.78 19.75
CA THR A 210 -5.67 -26.37 20.69
C THR A 210 -5.54 -25.78 22.10
N ASN A 211 -4.31 -25.53 22.56
CA ASN A 211 -4.01 -25.17 23.96
C ASN A 211 -3.60 -23.70 24.18
N ARG A 212 -3.78 -22.82 23.18
CA ARG A 212 -3.39 -21.40 23.27
C ARG A 212 -4.44 -20.52 22.57
N SER A 213 -4.71 -19.35 23.13
CA SER A 213 -5.56 -18.34 22.51
C SER A 213 -4.84 -17.68 21.34
N GLY A 214 -5.61 -17.35 20.29
CA GLY A 214 -5.15 -16.63 19.11
C GLY A 214 -4.85 -17.48 17.89
N TYR A 215 -4.73 -16.78 16.77
CA TYR A 215 -4.53 -17.33 15.44
C TYR A 215 -3.10 -17.09 14.98
N LYS A 216 -2.52 -18.09 14.30
CA LYS A 216 -1.19 -17.97 13.75
C LYS A 216 -1.20 -18.16 12.25
N ILE A 217 -0.80 -17.12 11.53
CA ILE A 217 -0.66 -17.15 10.08
C ILE A 217 0.78 -16.82 9.72
N ARG A 218 1.40 -17.71 8.94
CA ARG A 218 2.80 -17.58 8.52
C ARG A 218 2.90 -17.59 7.00
N LEU A 219 3.76 -16.72 6.48
CA LEU A 219 4.14 -16.68 5.07
C LEU A 219 5.37 -17.56 4.86
N ASP A 220 5.44 -18.21 3.70
CA ASP A 220 6.60 -18.98 3.26
C ASP A 220 7.69 -18.07 2.70
N ARG A 221 8.87 -18.08 3.29
CA ARG A 221 10.02 -17.24 2.89
C ARG A 221 10.47 -17.51 1.47
N GLU A 222 10.55 -18.77 1.05
CA GLU A 222 11.17 -19.14 -0.23
C GLU A 222 10.28 -18.71 -1.39
N ASN A 223 8.96 -18.90 -1.24
CA ASN A 223 8.01 -18.50 -2.25
C ASN A 223 7.58 -17.03 -2.12
N PHE A 224 7.80 -16.35 -0.98
CA PHE A 224 7.38 -14.95 -0.79
C PHE A 224 7.99 -13.96 -1.80
N PRO A 225 9.30 -13.94 -2.10
CA PRO A 225 9.83 -13.11 -3.18
C PRO A 225 9.14 -13.41 -4.50
N SER A 226 8.92 -14.69 -4.81
CA SER A 226 8.18 -15.06 -6.02
C SER A 226 6.73 -14.60 -5.96
N LEU A 227 6.09 -14.49 -4.78
CA LEU A 227 4.75 -13.91 -4.62
C LEU A 227 4.73 -12.41 -4.98
N LEU A 228 5.76 -11.68 -4.57
CA LEU A 228 5.93 -10.27 -4.94
C LEU A 228 6.21 -10.09 -6.43
N MET A 229 6.77 -11.13 -7.06
CA MET A 229 7.07 -11.21 -8.48
C MET A 229 6.02 -11.99 -9.28
N ILE A 230 4.94 -12.49 -8.64
CA ILE A 230 3.86 -13.19 -9.36
C ILE A 230 3.42 -12.24 -10.43
N GLU A 231 3.35 -12.77 -11.67
CA GLU A 231 2.88 -12.12 -12.88
C GLU A 231 2.05 -10.92 -12.49
N LYS A 232 2.49 -9.72 -12.89
CA LYS A 232 1.70 -8.51 -12.86
C LYS A 232 0.30 -8.84 -13.36
N VAL A 233 -0.57 -9.31 -12.45
CA VAL A 233 -1.99 -9.38 -12.65
C VAL A 233 -2.26 -7.94 -12.97
N LEU A 234 -2.73 -7.69 -14.20
CA LEU A 234 -3.00 -6.34 -14.68
C LEU A 234 -3.72 -5.65 -13.54
N ASN A 235 -3.03 -4.80 -12.78
CA ASN A 235 -3.55 -4.12 -11.62
C ASN A 235 -3.53 -2.63 -11.96
N ASN A 236 -4.18 -1.80 -11.16
CA ASN A 236 -4.31 -0.39 -11.54
C ASN A 236 -2.94 0.29 -11.72
N SER A 237 -1.90 -0.14 -11.00
CA SER A 237 -0.54 0.37 -11.18
C SER A 237 0.06 -0.04 -12.52
N VAL A 238 0.00 -1.33 -12.87
CA VAL A 238 0.55 -1.85 -14.13
C VAL A 238 -0.23 -1.31 -15.33
N ILE A 239 -1.55 -1.18 -15.21
CA ILE A 239 -2.39 -0.55 -16.24
C ILE A 239 -1.99 0.93 -16.38
N GLY A 240 -1.78 1.64 -15.26
CA GLY A 240 -1.29 3.02 -15.25
C GLY A 240 0.05 3.18 -15.94
N ASP A 241 1.06 2.42 -15.51
CA ASP A 241 2.40 2.42 -16.11
C ASP A 241 2.34 2.02 -17.60
N SER A 242 1.47 1.09 -17.98
CA SER A 242 1.29 0.70 -19.39
C SER A 242 0.64 1.81 -20.22
N ALA A 243 -0.32 2.54 -19.66
CA ALA A 243 -0.96 3.65 -20.35
C ALA A 243 -0.01 4.86 -20.48
N GLU A 244 0.77 5.17 -19.43
CA GLU A 244 1.82 6.19 -19.49
C GLU A 244 2.87 5.84 -20.56
N MET A 245 3.34 4.58 -20.58
CA MET A 245 4.29 4.10 -21.59
C MET A 245 3.71 4.18 -23.01
N ALA A 246 2.45 3.85 -23.19
CA ALA A 246 1.79 3.95 -24.50
C ALA A 246 1.77 5.38 -25.05
N ILE A 247 1.57 6.39 -24.21
CA ILE A 247 1.68 7.81 -24.59
C ILE A 247 3.12 8.14 -24.97
N CYS A 248 4.09 7.71 -24.16
CA CYS A 248 5.52 7.94 -24.47
C CYS A 248 5.89 7.34 -25.83
N GLU A 249 5.51 6.09 -26.10
CA GLU A 249 5.79 5.44 -27.38
C GLU A 249 5.04 6.07 -28.57
N HIS A 250 3.84 6.60 -28.35
CA HIS A 250 3.04 7.22 -29.40
C HIS A 250 3.62 8.56 -29.84
N PHE A 251 4.05 9.39 -28.87
CA PHE A 251 4.61 10.73 -29.11
C PHE A 251 6.15 10.76 -29.14
N LEU A 252 6.79 9.58 -29.14
CA LEU A 252 8.25 9.43 -29.18
C LEU A 252 8.98 10.17 -28.03
N LEU A 253 8.37 10.15 -26.84
CA LEU A 253 8.93 10.75 -25.64
C LEU A 253 9.90 9.79 -24.95
N ASP A 254 10.91 10.36 -24.30
CA ASP A 254 11.75 9.62 -23.37
C ASP A 254 10.96 9.31 -22.07
N PRO A 255 10.70 8.04 -21.73
CA PRO A 255 10.00 7.65 -20.50
C PRO A 255 10.87 7.82 -19.24
N GLY A 256 12.11 8.31 -19.37
CA GLY A 256 13.00 8.70 -18.29
C GLY A 256 14.40 8.10 -18.45
N VAL A 257 15.41 8.96 -18.50
CA VAL A 257 16.83 8.57 -18.59
C VAL A 257 17.33 7.83 -17.33
N ASP A 258 16.75 8.14 -16.15
CA ASP A 258 17.29 7.71 -14.84
C ASP A 258 16.37 6.77 -14.05
N ASN A 259 15.21 6.38 -14.60
CA ASN A 259 14.24 5.54 -13.90
C ASN A 259 13.52 4.60 -14.87
N ASP A 260 13.93 3.33 -14.85
CA ASP A 260 13.31 2.28 -15.67
C ASP A 260 11.90 1.87 -15.19
N ARG A 261 11.22 2.63 -14.31
CA ARG A 261 9.85 2.30 -13.81
C ARG A 261 8.92 1.85 -14.92
N LEU A 262 8.70 2.68 -15.93
CA LEU A 262 7.76 2.34 -17.01
C LEU A 262 8.24 1.09 -17.77
N LYS A 263 9.52 1.04 -18.17
CA LYS A 263 10.08 -0.11 -18.90
C LYS A 263 9.95 -1.41 -18.09
N ASN A 264 10.16 -1.34 -16.78
CA ASN A 264 10.15 -2.47 -15.87
C ASN A 264 8.74 -2.85 -15.43
N ASN A 265 7.79 -1.91 -15.37
CA ASN A 265 6.47 -2.10 -14.77
C ASN A 265 5.32 -2.22 -15.78
N SER A 266 5.46 -1.74 -17.00
CA SER A 266 4.44 -1.88 -18.04
C SER A 266 4.26 -3.34 -18.49
N ASN A 267 3.12 -3.62 -19.11
CA ASN A 267 2.79 -4.88 -19.78
C ASN A 267 2.67 -4.60 -21.29
N SER A 268 3.49 -5.27 -22.11
CA SER A 268 3.60 -4.97 -23.55
C SER A 268 2.31 -5.15 -24.35
N LEU A 269 1.48 -6.13 -24.00
CA LEU A 269 0.17 -6.32 -24.64
C LEU A 269 -0.76 -5.14 -24.33
N VAL A 270 -0.79 -4.70 -23.07
CA VAL A 270 -1.63 -3.58 -22.64
C VAL A 270 -1.12 -2.24 -23.18
N VAL A 271 0.20 -2.04 -23.24
CA VAL A 271 0.82 -0.90 -23.93
C VAL A 271 0.35 -0.83 -25.38
N SER A 272 0.38 -1.95 -26.10
CA SER A 272 -0.06 -2.01 -27.50
C SER A 272 -1.53 -1.64 -27.67
N LEU A 273 -2.40 -2.09 -26.75
CA LEU A 273 -3.83 -1.75 -26.75
C LEU A 273 -4.06 -0.26 -26.48
N PHE A 274 -3.42 0.31 -25.45
CA PHE A 274 -3.52 1.73 -25.14
C PHE A 274 -2.98 2.60 -26.28
N LYS A 275 -1.83 2.23 -26.85
CA LYS A 275 -1.21 2.97 -27.96
C LYS A 275 -2.15 3.05 -29.16
N LYS A 276 -2.74 1.91 -29.55
CA LYS A 276 -3.76 1.87 -30.61
C LYS A 276 -4.96 2.75 -30.28
N HIS A 277 -5.47 2.68 -29.05
CA HIS A 277 -6.60 3.48 -28.61
C HIS A 277 -6.29 4.99 -28.65
N TYR A 278 -5.14 5.41 -28.13
CA TYR A 278 -4.71 6.81 -28.13
C TYR A 278 -4.47 7.34 -29.55
N GLN A 279 -3.87 6.54 -30.43
CA GLN A 279 -3.72 6.87 -31.85
C GLN A 279 -5.07 7.09 -32.55
N MET A 280 -6.05 6.20 -32.31
CA MET A 280 -7.37 6.30 -32.94
C MET A 280 -8.20 7.49 -32.45
N ASN A 281 -7.87 8.05 -31.29
CA ASN A 281 -8.63 9.13 -30.64
C ASN A 281 -7.73 10.34 -30.32
N GLU A 282 -6.65 10.53 -31.09
CA GLU A 282 -5.61 11.53 -30.78
C GLU A 282 -6.19 12.94 -30.66
N GLU A 283 -7.00 13.37 -31.63
CA GLU A 283 -7.57 14.72 -31.67
C GLU A 283 -8.47 15.04 -30.46
N GLU A 284 -9.23 14.05 -29.98
CA GLU A 284 -10.13 14.23 -28.84
C GLU A 284 -9.36 14.20 -27.50
N LEU A 285 -8.43 13.26 -27.36
CA LEU A 285 -7.74 12.99 -26.09
C LEU A 285 -6.51 13.88 -25.87
N PHE A 286 -5.90 14.38 -26.94
CA PHE A 286 -4.70 15.20 -26.92
C PHE A 286 -4.86 16.48 -27.77
N PRO A 287 -5.76 17.40 -27.36
CA PRO A 287 -5.90 18.71 -28.02
C PRO A 287 -4.60 19.55 -27.96
N TYR A 288 -3.66 19.17 -27.10
CA TYR A 288 -2.28 19.64 -27.06
C TYR A 288 -1.40 18.40 -26.96
N LYS A 289 -0.38 18.29 -27.81
CA LYS A 289 0.43 17.07 -27.86
C LYS A 289 1.35 16.98 -26.64
N PRO A 290 1.53 15.79 -26.04
CA PRO A 290 2.59 15.55 -25.07
C PRO A 290 3.97 15.83 -25.69
N VAL A 291 4.78 16.64 -25.03
CA VAL A 291 6.16 16.99 -25.46
C VAL A 291 7.23 16.49 -24.49
N LYS A 292 6.84 16.15 -23.25
CA LYS A 292 7.75 15.63 -22.25
C LYS A 292 7.03 14.78 -21.21
N TYR A 293 7.64 13.67 -20.83
CA TYR A 293 7.22 12.87 -19.69
C TYR A 293 7.69 13.49 -18.37
N GLY A 294 6.77 13.63 -17.40
CA GLY A 294 6.99 14.28 -16.10
C GLY A 294 6.75 13.37 -14.89
N GLY A 295 6.27 12.13 -15.09
CA GLY A 295 5.83 11.23 -14.01
C GLY A 295 6.93 10.82 -13.01
N THR A 296 8.21 11.04 -13.33
CA THR A 296 9.36 10.74 -12.46
C THR A 296 9.97 11.98 -11.81
N ALA A 297 9.46 13.18 -12.10
CA ALA A 297 9.97 14.41 -11.52
C ALA A 297 9.66 14.49 -10.01
N ALA A 298 10.66 14.83 -9.20
CA ALA A 298 10.46 15.10 -7.78
C ALA A 298 9.66 16.40 -7.59
N ARG A 299 8.66 16.38 -6.70
CA ARG A 299 7.96 17.60 -6.24
C ARG A 299 8.77 18.37 -5.19
N ILE A 300 8.23 19.53 -4.79
CA ILE A 300 8.78 20.45 -3.76
C ILE A 300 9.18 19.74 -2.47
N ARG A 301 8.45 18.68 -2.07
CA ARG A 301 8.76 17.90 -0.85
C ARG A 301 9.95 16.96 -0.98
N GLY A 302 10.50 16.77 -2.19
CA GLY A 302 11.57 15.80 -2.47
C GLY A 302 11.15 14.34 -2.23
N GLY A 303 12.10 13.42 -2.43
CA GLY A 303 11.92 11.98 -2.16
C GLY A 303 10.80 11.32 -2.99
N ASN A 304 9.99 10.47 -2.36
CA ASN A 304 8.92 9.66 -2.97
C ASN A 304 7.62 10.45 -3.24
N SER A 305 7.68 11.78 -3.16
CA SER A 305 6.56 12.68 -3.52
C SER A 305 6.37 12.65 -5.04
N LYS A 306 5.39 11.85 -5.49
CA LYS A 306 5.13 11.66 -6.93
C LYS A 306 4.68 12.97 -7.56
N SER A 307 5.23 13.29 -8.73
CA SER A 307 4.64 14.32 -9.58
C SER A 307 3.15 14.02 -9.78
N GLY A 308 2.31 15.04 -9.70
CA GLY A 308 0.92 14.90 -10.12
C GLY A 308 0.73 15.39 -11.56
N ILE A 309 1.83 15.70 -12.24
CA ILE A 309 1.92 15.93 -13.67
C ILE A 309 2.63 14.72 -14.27
N ASP A 310 1.90 13.96 -15.09
CA ASP A 310 2.47 12.81 -15.79
C ASP A 310 3.09 13.25 -17.13
N PHE A 311 2.51 14.26 -17.79
CA PHE A 311 3.01 14.82 -19.04
C PHE A 311 2.94 16.34 -19.08
N ILE A 312 3.97 16.94 -19.67
CA ILE A 312 3.93 18.32 -20.16
C ILE A 312 3.49 18.27 -21.62
N LEU A 313 2.51 19.09 -21.95
CA LEU A 313 1.94 19.25 -23.27
C LEU A 313 2.51 20.50 -23.96
N GLU A 314 2.21 20.66 -25.25
CA GLU A 314 2.41 21.91 -25.98
C GLU A 314 1.87 23.14 -25.23
N ASP A 315 2.50 24.29 -25.48
CA ASP A 315 2.30 25.55 -24.75
C ASP A 315 2.54 25.47 -23.23
N GLY A 316 3.24 24.45 -22.74
CA GLY A 316 3.54 24.29 -21.32
C GLY A 316 2.33 23.87 -20.47
N LYS A 317 1.25 23.38 -21.09
CA LYS A 317 0.09 22.83 -20.37
C LYS A 317 0.44 21.50 -19.70
N SER A 318 -0.33 21.12 -18.69
CA SER A 318 -0.08 19.93 -17.87
C SER A 318 -1.18 18.88 -18.01
N LEU A 319 -0.78 17.61 -18.02
CA LEU A 319 -1.67 16.46 -18.06
C LEU A 319 -1.34 15.47 -16.94
N SER A 320 -2.38 15.01 -16.26
CA SER A 320 -2.33 13.83 -15.39
C SER A 320 -3.11 12.68 -16.01
N LEU A 321 -2.64 11.45 -15.83
CA LEU A 321 -3.27 10.23 -16.30
C LEU A 321 -3.78 9.44 -15.09
N LYS A 322 -5.05 9.00 -15.17
CA LYS A 322 -5.65 8.09 -14.18
C LYS A 322 -6.25 6.90 -14.91
N THR A 323 -5.91 5.70 -14.47
CA THR A 323 -6.40 4.45 -15.06
C THR A 323 -7.20 3.62 -14.08
N ASN A 324 -8.28 3.01 -14.57
CA ASN A 324 -9.16 2.15 -13.78
C ASN A 324 -9.48 0.86 -14.56
N LYS A 325 -9.67 -0.25 -13.85
CA LYS A 325 -10.19 -1.50 -14.45
C LYS A 325 -11.69 -1.47 -14.83
N ASN A 326 -12.43 -0.57 -14.22
CA ASN A 326 -13.85 -0.37 -14.46
C ASN A 326 -14.27 1.01 -13.93
N LYS A 327 -15.46 1.48 -14.34
CA LYS A 327 -16.00 2.79 -13.96
C LYS A 327 -16.19 3.00 -12.45
N ASN A 328 -16.34 1.91 -11.69
CA ASN A 328 -16.62 1.95 -10.24
C ASN A 328 -15.33 1.96 -9.39
N ALA A 329 -14.17 1.74 -10.00
CA ALA A 329 -12.89 1.73 -9.29
C ALA A 329 -12.54 3.12 -8.75
N LYS A 330 -11.72 3.13 -7.69
CA LYS A 330 -11.44 4.33 -6.92
C LYS A 330 -10.14 5.01 -7.38
N VAL A 331 -10.14 6.34 -7.42
CA VAL A 331 -8.97 7.17 -7.79
C VAL A 331 -8.53 8.00 -6.58
N CYS A 332 -7.23 8.09 -6.38
CA CYS A 332 -6.63 8.79 -5.26
C CYS A 332 -6.11 10.17 -5.71
N PRO A 333 -6.45 11.27 -5.01
CA PRO A 333 -5.79 12.55 -5.21
C PRO A 333 -4.28 12.42 -4.95
N PRO A 334 -3.40 12.94 -5.84
CA PRO A 334 -1.97 13.02 -5.57
C PRO A 334 -1.68 13.78 -4.26
N GLU A 335 -0.63 13.36 -3.54
CA GLU A 335 -0.14 13.92 -2.25
C GLU A 335 -1.10 13.81 -1.04
N VAL A 336 -2.38 14.13 -1.22
CA VAL A 336 -3.36 14.27 -0.14
C VAL A 336 -4.35 13.11 -0.05
N GLY A 337 -4.35 12.18 -1.00
CA GLY A 337 -5.21 11.01 -0.96
C GLY A 337 -4.66 9.84 -0.12
N GLN A 338 -3.35 9.80 0.19
CA GLN A 338 -2.75 8.80 1.10
C GLN A 338 -1.72 9.38 2.10
N PRO A 339 -1.91 10.61 2.64
CA PRO A 339 -0.90 11.29 3.43
C PRO A 339 -0.60 10.58 4.75
N SER A 340 0.64 10.73 5.21
CA SER A 340 0.95 10.57 6.63
C SER A 340 0.31 11.69 7.46
N PRO A 341 0.15 11.56 8.78
CA PRO A 341 -0.32 12.67 9.62
C PRO A 341 0.51 13.95 9.45
N ASN A 342 1.83 13.84 9.31
CA ASN A 342 2.70 15.00 9.07
C ASN A 342 2.42 15.65 7.70
N THR A 343 2.22 14.82 6.67
CA THR A 343 1.84 15.30 5.33
C THR A 343 0.45 15.93 5.35
N PHE A 344 -0.49 15.37 6.10
CA PHE A 344 -1.82 15.93 6.27
C PHE A 344 -1.73 17.31 6.92
N ASP A 345 -0.94 17.47 7.98
CA ASP A 345 -0.67 18.77 8.61
C ASP A 345 -0.08 19.79 7.65
N TYR A 346 0.88 19.38 6.84
CA TYR A 346 1.50 20.24 5.85
C TYR A 346 0.46 20.88 4.91
N TYR A 347 -0.55 20.12 4.46
CA TYR A 347 -1.58 20.62 3.55
C TYR A 347 -2.76 21.30 4.26
N PHE A 348 -3.16 20.82 5.45
CA PHE A 348 -4.48 21.16 6.01
C PHE A 348 -4.44 21.85 7.38
N SER A 349 -3.30 21.95 8.07
CA SER A 349 -3.25 22.60 9.39
C SER A 349 -3.64 24.09 9.34
N GLY A 350 -3.36 24.78 8.22
CA GLY A 350 -3.74 26.17 7.98
C GLY A 350 -5.25 26.38 7.77
N LYS A 351 -6.03 25.32 7.55
CA LYS A 351 -7.49 25.39 7.33
C LYS A 351 -8.29 25.61 8.61
N ARG A 352 -7.66 25.48 9.79
CA ARG A 352 -8.27 25.66 11.12
C ARG A 352 -9.41 24.68 11.45
N TRP A 353 -9.56 23.59 10.71
CA TRP A 353 -10.50 22.50 11.03
C TRP A 353 -10.12 21.72 12.30
N TYR A 354 -8.85 21.80 12.69
CA TYR A 354 -8.30 21.11 13.84
C TYR A 354 -7.01 21.79 14.27
N GLU A 355 -6.59 21.56 15.51
CA GLU A 355 -5.27 21.95 15.99
C GLU A 355 -4.24 20.94 15.48
N GLY A 356 -3.17 21.40 14.80
CA GLY A 356 -2.12 20.58 14.16
C GLY A 356 -1.52 19.46 15.05
N LYS A 357 -0.55 18.70 14.53
CA LYS A 357 -0.19 17.37 15.06
C LYS A 357 -1.33 16.38 14.83
N MET A 358 -1.63 16.15 13.55
CA MET A 358 -2.67 15.25 13.09
C MET A 358 -2.48 13.83 13.68
N ASN A 359 -3.59 13.13 13.91
CA ASN A 359 -3.61 11.71 14.26
C ASN A 359 -4.96 11.09 13.87
N GLY A 360 -5.10 9.77 14.02
CA GLY A 360 -6.34 9.07 13.65
C GLY A 360 -7.59 9.58 14.36
N SER A 361 -7.51 9.96 15.64
CA SER A 361 -8.67 10.49 16.38
C SER A 361 -9.12 11.85 15.84
N LYS A 362 -8.17 12.77 15.59
CA LYS A 362 -8.47 14.07 14.97
C LYS A 362 -9.03 13.91 13.57
N PHE A 363 -8.45 13.01 12.77
CA PHE A 363 -8.94 12.71 11.43
C PHE A 363 -10.38 12.21 11.41
N ARG A 364 -10.75 11.32 12.34
CA ARG A 364 -12.15 10.88 12.50
C ARG A 364 -13.09 12.05 12.79
N LYS A 365 -12.70 12.96 13.69
CA LYS A 365 -13.51 14.14 14.02
C LYS A 365 -13.76 15.03 12.80
N ILE A 366 -12.72 15.29 12.01
CA ILE A 366 -12.81 16.05 10.75
C ILE A 366 -13.74 15.35 9.76
N VAL A 367 -13.58 14.03 9.59
CA VAL A 367 -14.40 13.26 8.64
C VAL A 367 -15.86 13.16 9.07
N LEU A 368 -16.15 13.12 10.38
CA LEU A 368 -17.52 13.01 10.91
C LEU A 368 -18.27 14.35 11.00
N ASP A 369 -17.56 15.47 10.96
CA ASP A 369 -18.16 16.80 10.84
C ASP A 369 -18.51 17.07 9.38
N ARG A 370 -19.81 17.15 9.06
CA ARG A 370 -20.27 17.29 7.67
C ARG A 370 -19.84 18.58 6.99
N VAL A 371 -19.71 19.68 7.74
CA VAL A 371 -19.29 20.97 7.19
C VAL A 371 -17.82 20.91 6.82
N ILE A 372 -17.00 20.43 7.74
CA ILE A 372 -15.56 20.24 7.51
C ILE A 372 -15.32 19.18 6.41
N LEU A 373 -16.10 18.10 6.40
CA LEU A 373 -16.02 17.04 5.39
C LEU A 373 -16.27 17.59 3.98
N ALA A 374 -17.29 18.43 3.80
CA ALA A 374 -17.58 19.08 2.53
C ALA A 374 -16.37 19.88 2.02
N GLU A 375 -15.78 20.71 2.88
CA GLU A 375 -14.58 21.48 2.54
C GLU A 375 -13.37 20.59 2.24
N LEU A 376 -13.15 19.54 3.04
CA LEU A 376 -12.08 18.57 2.84
C LEU A 376 -12.20 17.85 1.48
N LEU A 377 -13.41 17.42 1.12
CA LEU A 377 -13.69 16.78 -0.17
C LEU A 377 -13.43 17.74 -1.34
N SER A 378 -13.81 19.01 -1.21
CA SER A 378 -13.51 20.04 -2.21
C SER A 378 -12.00 20.28 -2.37
N GLU A 379 -11.21 20.28 -1.28
CA GLU A 379 -9.75 20.36 -1.38
C GLU A 379 -9.15 19.12 -2.04
N TYR A 380 -9.59 17.92 -1.66
CA TYR A 380 -9.17 16.68 -2.31
C TYR A 380 -9.48 16.67 -3.81
N LEU A 381 -10.61 17.26 -4.22
CA LEU A 381 -10.98 17.38 -5.62
C LEU A 381 -10.04 18.34 -6.39
N LYS A 382 -9.64 19.46 -5.77
CA LYS A 382 -8.63 20.39 -6.35
C LYS A 382 -7.29 19.70 -6.56
N HIS A 383 -6.86 18.88 -5.60
CA HIS A 383 -5.63 18.11 -5.72
C HIS A 383 -5.74 16.99 -6.77
N LEU A 384 -6.89 16.33 -6.86
CA LEU A 384 -7.12 15.31 -7.88
C LEU A 384 -6.99 15.86 -9.30
N ASN A 385 -7.45 17.09 -9.53
CA ASN A 385 -7.48 17.75 -10.84
C ASN A 385 -6.59 18.99 -10.89
N GLU A 386 -5.36 18.87 -10.39
CA GLU A 386 -4.42 19.99 -10.31
C GLU A 386 -3.82 20.38 -11.67
N CYS A 387 -3.77 19.44 -12.62
CA CYS A 387 -3.33 19.67 -14.00
C CYS A 387 -4.37 20.43 -14.84
N ASP A 388 -3.95 21.01 -15.96
CA ASP A 388 -4.86 21.61 -16.95
C ASP A 388 -5.83 20.57 -17.52
N TYR A 389 -5.34 19.35 -17.64
CA TYR A 389 -6.08 18.19 -18.10
C TYR A 389 -5.87 16.97 -17.19
N LEU A 390 -6.93 16.18 -17.02
CA LEU A 390 -6.91 14.83 -16.46
C LEU A 390 -7.45 13.88 -17.52
N LEU A 391 -6.59 13.02 -18.05
CA LEU A 391 -6.99 11.91 -18.93
C LEU A 391 -7.37 10.74 -18.04
N TRP A 392 -8.65 10.36 -18.09
CA TRP A 392 -9.17 9.21 -17.37
C TRP A 392 -9.41 8.06 -18.35
N SER A 393 -8.70 6.95 -18.19
CA SER A 393 -8.84 5.78 -19.05
C SER A 393 -9.33 4.56 -18.27
N ILE A 394 -10.31 3.86 -18.83
CA ILE A 394 -10.89 2.63 -18.28
C ILE A 394 -10.44 1.46 -19.16
N TYR A 395 -9.72 0.52 -18.56
CA TYR A 395 -9.32 -0.74 -19.19
C TYR A 395 -10.28 -1.85 -18.73
N ASN A 396 -11.25 -2.22 -19.57
CA ASN A 396 -12.11 -3.37 -19.28
C ASN A 396 -11.39 -4.66 -19.71
N ASP A 397 -11.28 -5.64 -18.80
CA ASP A 397 -10.67 -6.94 -19.07
C ASP A 397 -11.26 -7.55 -20.35
N GLY A 398 -10.47 -7.60 -21.42
CA GLY A 398 -10.92 -8.03 -22.75
C GLY A 398 -10.79 -7.02 -23.89
N SER A 399 -9.84 -6.07 -23.83
CA SER A 399 -9.35 -5.18 -24.91
C SER A 399 -10.10 -3.86 -25.19
N LYS A 400 -11.23 -3.59 -24.54
CA LYS A 400 -11.95 -2.31 -24.74
C LYS A 400 -11.44 -1.25 -23.78
N ILE A 401 -10.83 -0.21 -24.34
CA ILE A 401 -10.39 0.98 -23.63
C ILE A 401 -11.34 2.11 -23.95
N ALA A 402 -11.85 2.77 -22.91
CA ALA A 402 -12.60 4.02 -23.02
C ALA A 402 -11.82 5.10 -22.29
N SER A 403 -11.65 6.27 -22.89
CA SER A 403 -10.95 7.38 -22.26
C SER A 403 -11.80 8.65 -22.32
N LYS A 404 -11.61 9.51 -21.33
CA LYS A 404 -12.26 10.82 -21.26
C LYS A 404 -11.23 11.85 -20.81
N LEU A 405 -11.16 12.95 -21.54
CA LEU A 405 -10.35 14.10 -21.16
C LEU A 405 -11.20 15.07 -20.31
N VAL A 406 -10.74 15.34 -19.08
CA VAL A 406 -11.38 16.25 -18.15
C VAL A 406 -10.54 17.51 -18.02
N LYS A 407 -11.14 18.68 -18.26
CA LYS A 407 -10.45 19.98 -18.11
C LYS A 407 -10.43 20.40 -16.63
N LYS A 408 -9.39 21.12 -16.20
CA LYS A 408 -9.26 21.67 -14.84
C LYS A 408 -10.54 22.33 -14.31
N LYS A 409 -11.15 23.18 -15.16
CA LYS A 409 -12.37 23.93 -14.84
C LYS A 409 -13.58 23.07 -14.48
N PHE A 410 -13.61 21.80 -14.90
CA PHE A 410 -14.74 20.91 -14.64
C PHE A 410 -14.97 20.67 -13.14
N PHE A 411 -13.90 20.62 -12.36
CA PHE A 411 -13.96 20.37 -10.92
C PHE A 411 -13.65 21.61 -10.06
N LYS A 412 -13.15 22.70 -10.67
CA LYS A 412 -12.58 23.85 -9.96
C LYS A 412 -13.58 24.54 -9.02
N ASP A 413 -14.85 24.58 -9.41
CA ASP A 413 -15.89 25.34 -8.73
C ASP A 413 -16.95 24.43 -8.07
N TRP A 414 -16.68 23.12 -7.99
CA TRP A 414 -17.61 22.19 -7.36
C TRP A 414 -17.51 22.23 -5.83
N TYR A 415 -18.68 22.30 -5.18
CA TYR A 415 -18.82 22.25 -3.74
C TYR A 415 -19.83 21.18 -3.35
N PHE A 416 -19.51 20.40 -2.32
CA PHE A 416 -20.40 19.38 -1.79
C PHE A 416 -21.32 19.98 -0.73
N THR A 417 -22.63 19.82 -0.88
CA THR A 417 -23.58 20.27 0.14
C THR A 417 -23.50 19.36 1.37
N PRO A 418 -23.28 19.90 2.59
CA PRO A 418 -23.17 19.09 3.81
C PRO A 418 -24.37 18.18 4.07
N ASP A 419 -25.58 18.64 3.75
CA ASP A 419 -26.82 17.89 4.00
C ASP A 419 -26.98 16.65 3.11
N GLU A 420 -26.32 16.64 1.95
CA GLU A 420 -26.34 15.50 1.03
C GLU A 420 -25.27 14.45 1.37
N LEU A 421 -24.39 14.72 2.34
CA LEU A 421 -23.33 13.80 2.75
C LEU A 421 -23.84 12.78 3.77
N GLU A 422 -23.69 11.50 3.44
CA GLU A 422 -24.04 10.37 4.29
C GLU A 422 -22.84 9.44 4.53
N TYR A 423 -22.88 8.72 5.66
CA TYR A 423 -21.84 7.79 6.08
C TYR A 423 -22.36 6.35 6.03
N SER A 424 -21.53 5.40 5.60
CA SER A 424 -21.90 3.97 5.65
C SER A 424 -21.83 3.35 7.05
N ASN A 425 -21.17 4.00 8.00
CA ASN A 425 -21.03 3.57 9.40
C ASN A 425 -20.66 4.77 10.31
N ASP A 426 -20.55 4.55 11.62
CA ASP A 426 -20.22 5.57 12.62
C ASP A 426 -18.77 6.08 12.60
N PHE A 427 -17.87 5.38 11.90
CA PHE A 427 -16.44 5.64 11.82
C PHE A 427 -15.70 5.91 13.14
N GLN A 428 -16.25 5.55 14.31
CA GLN A 428 -15.59 5.82 15.60
C GLN A 428 -14.46 4.83 15.84
N ASP A 429 -14.74 3.52 15.66
CA ASP A 429 -13.78 2.44 15.88
C ASP A 429 -13.43 1.65 14.61
N LYS A 430 -14.06 2.00 13.48
CA LYS A 430 -13.85 1.33 12.17
C LYS A 430 -12.62 1.85 11.44
N ASN A 431 -11.94 1.02 10.66
CA ASN A 431 -10.78 1.48 9.86
C ASN A 431 -11.17 2.15 8.55
N SER A 432 -12.44 2.11 8.16
CA SER A 432 -12.92 2.75 6.94
C SER A 432 -14.37 3.21 7.04
N VAL A 433 -14.70 4.25 6.28
CA VAL A 433 -16.07 4.73 6.08
C VAL A 433 -16.25 5.14 4.62
N THR A 434 -17.37 4.72 4.03
CA THR A 434 -17.77 5.17 2.69
C THR A 434 -18.64 6.41 2.86
N ILE A 435 -18.28 7.46 2.12
CA ILE A 435 -19.09 8.67 2.01
C ILE A 435 -19.99 8.52 0.79
N ARG A 436 -21.27 8.83 0.99
CA ARG A 436 -22.27 8.93 -0.08
C ARG A 436 -22.69 10.38 -0.25
N TYR A 437 -23.08 10.72 -1.46
CA TYR A 437 -23.70 11.99 -1.82
C TYR A 437 -25.10 11.68 -2.35
N GLY A 438 -26.12 11.96 -1.53
CA GLY A 438 -27.43 11.35 -1.67
C GLY A 438 -27.32 9.81 -1.72
N LYS A 439 -27.91 9.18 -2.74
CA LYS A 439 -27.90 7.71 -2.90
C LYS A 439 -26.62 7.16 -3.54
N ILE A 440 -25.67 8.01 -3.96
CA ILE A 440 -24.51 7.61 -4.76
C ILE A 440 -23.27 7.53 -3.87
N SER A 441 -22.49 6.44 -3.96
CA SER A 441 -21.22 6.33 -3.22
C SER A 441 -20.15 7.24 -3.83
N LEU A 442 -19.69 8.24 -3.10
CA LEU A 442 -18.76 9.27 -3.56
C LEU A 442 -17.29 8.85 -3.38
N GLY A 443 -16.95 8.28 -2.22
CA GLY A 443 -15.58 7.92 -1.89
C GLY A 443 -15.46 7.16 -0.58
N GLU A 444 -14.23 6.80 -0.21
CA GLU A 444 -13.94 6.05 1.00
C GLU A 444 -12.75 6.63 1.74
N PHE A 445 -12.94 6.91 3.03
CA PHE A 445 -11.89 7.22 3.98
C PHE A 445 -11.40 5.94 4.66
N GLN A 446 -10.09 5.84 4.91
CA GLN A 446 -9.48 4.74 5.65
C GLN A 446 -8.36 5.24 6.56
N ILE A 447 -8.23 4.65 7.75
CA ILE A 447 -7.13 4.90 8.69
C ILE A 447 -6.27 3.64 8.77
N HIS A 448 -5.04 3.75 8.29
CA HIS A 448 -4.03 2.70 8.41
C HIS A 448 -3.02 3.08 9.48
N SER A 449 -3.39 2.88 10.76
CA SER A 449 -2.55 3.23 11.91
C SER A 449 -1.14 2.63 11.83
N ALA A 450 -1.04 1.40 11.35
CA ALA A 450 0.21 0.67 11.26
C ALA A 450 1.08 1.08 10.05
N ARG A 451 0.48 1.70 9.03
CA ARG A 451 1.17 2.32 7.88
C ARG A 451 1.37 3.83 8.06
N ASN A 452 0.97 4.36 9.21
CA ASN A 452 0.91 5.79 9.47
C ASN A 452 0.28 6.60 8.31
N SER A 453 -0.85 6.12 7.76
CA SER A 453 -1.49 6.70 6.56
C SER A 453 -2.98 6.96 6.78
N LEU A 454 -3.42 8.14 6.34
CA LEU A 454 -4.80 8.61 6.33
C LEU A 454 -5.24 8.65 4.87
N LYS A 455 -6.05 7.68 4.45
CA LYS A 455 -6.32 7.42 3.04
C LYS A 455 -7.72 7.88 2.65
N PHE A 456 -7.83 8.47 1.47
CA PHE A 456 -9.09 8.77 0.80
C PHE A 456 -8.99 8.49 -0.70
N ARG A 457 -10.06 7.94 -1.27
CA ARG A 457 -10.19 7.72 -2.72
C ARG A 457 -11.62 7.99 -3.18
N PHE A 458 -11.77 8.68 -4.30
CA PHE A 458 -13.07 8.91 -4.95
C PHE A 458 -13.48 7.70 -5.78
N HIS A 459 -14.76 7.37 -5.81
CA HIS A 459 -15.34 6.58 -6.89
C HIS A 459 -15.48 7.48 -8.13
N PHE A 460 -14.49 7.47 -9.02
CA PHE A 460 -14.37 8.53 -10.03
C PHE A 460 -15.53 8.57 -11.02
N GLY A 461 -16.06 7.41 -11.46
CA GLY A 461 -17.26 7.38 -12.30
C GLY A 461 -18.44 8.06 -11.62
N ASN A 462 -18.68 7.75 -10.35
CA ASN A 462 -19.75 8.36 -9.57
C ASN A 462 -19.52 9.85 -9.33
N LEU A 463 -18.28 10.27 -9.06
CA LEU A 463 -17.91 11.68 -8.93
C LEU A 463 -18.25 12.44 -10.21
N VAL A 464 -17.92 11.90 -11.38
CA VAL A 464 -18.26 12.51 -12.67
C VAL A 464 -19.79 12.57 -12.84
N SER A 465 -20.53 11.52 -12.50
CA SER A 465 -22.00 11.50 -12.59
C SER A 465 -22.69 12.47 -11.61
N ILE A 466 -22.12 12.71 -10.43
CA ILE A 466 -22.64 13.67 -9.44
C ILE A 466 -22.49 15.09 -9.96
N ILE A 467 -21.34 15.38 -10.59
CA ILE A 467 -20.97 16.73 -11.03
C ILE A 467 -21.62 17.07 -12.37
N ASP A 468 -21.85 16.06 -13.21
CA ASP A 468 -22.42 16.23 -14.54
C ASP A 468 -23.32 15.02 -14.89
N PRO A 469 -24.57 15.02 -14.37
CA PRO A 469 -25.49 13.88 -14.50
C PRO A 469 -25.88 13.53 -15.94
N GLU A 470 -25.81 14.51 -16.85
CA GLU A 470 -26.17 14.35 -18.27
C GLU A 470 -25.06 13.69 -19.10
N ARG A 471 -23.87 13.46 -18.51
CA ARG A 471 -22.67 13.03 -19.23
C ARG A 471 -22.28 11.57 -18.99
N ASN A 472 -23.26 10.75 -18.64
CA ASN A 472 -23.14 9.32 -18.34
C ASN A 472 -23.33 8.41 -19.55
#